data_AF-A0A932RUD1-F1
#
_entry.id   AF-A0A932RUD1-F1
#
_cell.length_a   1.000
_cell.length_b   1.000
_cell.length_c   1.000
_cell.angle_alpha   90.00
_cell.angle_beta   90.00
_cell.angle_gamma   90.00
#
_symmetry.space_group_name_H-M   'P 1'
#
loop_
_entity.id
_entity.type
_entity.pdbx_description
1 polymer ?
#
loop_
_entity_poly.entity_id
_entity_poly.type
_entity_poly.pdbx_seq_one_letter_code
_entity_poly.pdbx_strand_id
1 'polypeptide(L)'
;MTEGPTCGSCLTLNPVGAPACVRCNSALPVPGTAPEGPPATLALAPGPPLATSTAHQPRATRSSDVWRALSPLDRRRLNRRVQIVGLTVIATLLLLGGAALWLTRPRLVDTGAVAGEIAQRLADRLGQPVRLSCPPDITRRRGTTFTCTATDSTGGRRTVWIAITGDDGAYEWQLR
;
A
#
# COMPACT_ATOMS: atom_id res chain seq x y z
N MET A 1 -7.83 20.77 26.37
CA MET A 1 -7.89 20.05 25.09
C MET A 1 -8.79 20.87 24.19
N THR A 2 -8.24 21.54 23.18
CA THR A 2 -9.01 22.37 22.25
C THR A 2 -9.61 21.46 21.19
N GLU A 3 -10.91 21.24 21.25
CA GLU A 3 -11.62 20.50 20.21
C GLU A 3 -11.65 21.33 18.92
N GLY A 4 -11.29 20.72 17.80
CA GLY A 4 -11.29 21.38 16.48
C GLY A 4 -12.70 21.51 15.89
N PRO A 5 -12.90 22.35 14.87
CA PRO A 5 -14.23 22.56 14.28
C PRO A 5 -14.71 21.34 13.48
N THR A 6 -15.98 20.99 13.66
CA THR A 6 -16.68 19.97 12.88
C THR A 6 -17.27 20.57 11.61
N CYS A 7 -17.04 19.94 10.46
CA CYS A 7 -17.60 20.41 9.19
C CYS A 7 -19.12 20.21 9.15
N GLY A 8 -19.90 21.27 8.90
CA GLY A 8 -21.37 21.19 8.80
C GLY A 8 -21.88 20.37 7.62
N SER A 9 -21.09 20.19 6.56
CA SER A 9 -21.50 19.44 5.37
C SER A 9 -21.28 17.92 5.47
N CYS A 10 -20.21 17.48 6.14
CA CYS A 10 -19.83 16.07 6.17
C CYS A 10 -19.50 15.52 7.58
N LEU A 11 -19.71 16.32 8.62
CA LEU A 11 -19.53 15.97 10.03
C LEU A 11 -18.13 15.45 10.39
N THR A 12 -17.12 15.76 9.58
CA THR A 12 -15.72 15.39 9.86
C THR A 12 -15.09 16.41 10.82
N LEU A 13 -14.41 15.92 11.85
CA LEU A 13 -13.63 16.74 12.79
C LEU A 13 -12.32 17.19 12.12
N ASN A 14 -12.01 18.48 12.18
CA ASN A 14 -10.82 19.07 11.52
C ASN A 14 -9.80 19.54 12.55
N PRO A 15 -8.50 19.56 12.21
CA PRO A 15 -7.49 20.16 13.07
C PRO A 15 -7.74 21.66 13.28
N VAL A 16 -7.32 22.17 14.44
CA VAL A 16 -7.46 23.59 14.79
C VAL A 16 -6.70 24.46 13.77
N GLY A 17 -7.36 25.48 13.23
CA GLY A 17 -6.78 26.41 12.24
C GLY A 17 -6.90 25.99 10.78
N ALA A 18 -7.56 24.86 10.47
CA ALA A 18 -7.82 24.48 9.08
C ALA A 18 -8.77 25.50 8.39
N PRO A 19 -8.42 26.05 7.21
CA PRO A 19 -9.28 26.98 6.49
C PRO A 19 -10.47 26.28 5.78
N ALA A 20 -10.35 24.98 5.54
CA ALA A 20 -11.36 24.15 4.88
C ALA A 20 -11.34 22.71 5.42
N CYS A 21 -12.42 21.97 5.19
CA CYS A 21 -12.56 20.60 5.64
C CYS A 21 -11.63 19.64 4.88
N VAL A 22 -10.87 18.81 5.60
CA VAL A 22 -9.90 17.87 5.01
C VAL A 22 -10.54 16.79 4.12
N ARG A 23 -11.85 16.55 4.27
CA ARG A 23 -12.57 15.50 3.53
C ARG A 23 -13.29 16.01 2.29
N CYS A 24 -13.94 17.17 2.37
CA CYS A 24 -14.80 17.68 1.31
C CYS A 24 -14.42 19.07 0.81
N ASN A 25 -13.34 19.65 1.34
CA ASN A 25 -12.80 20.97 0.99
C ASN A 25 -13.82 22.13 1.15
N SER A 26 -14.87 21.94 1.94
CA SER A 26 -15.83 23.00 2.27
C SER A 26 -15.24 23.97 3.28
N ALA A 27 -15.53 25.26 3.14
CA ALA A 27 -15.08 26.30 4.06
C ALA A 27 -15.58 26.00 5.49
N LEU A 28 -14.68 26.15 6.47
CA LEU A 28 -15.03 26.00 7.89
C LEU A 28 -15.40 27.37 8.49
N PRO A 29 -16.33 27.43 9.45
CA PRO A 29 -16.61 28.67 10.17
C PRO A 29 -15.36 29.10 10.93
N VAL A 30 -14.82 30.28 10.65
CA VAL A 30 -13.66 30.81 11.35
C VAL A 30 -14.13 31.44 12.67
N PRO A 31 -13.74 30.90 13.84
CA PRO A 31 -14.10 31.50 15.12
C PRO A 31 -13.48 32.90 15.22
N GLY A 32 -14.34 33.91 15.38
CA GLY A 32 -13.93 35.33 15.47
C GLY A 32 -14.42 36.22 14.33
N THR A 33 -15.06 35.66 13.29
CA THR A 33 -15.81 36.45 12.31
C THR A 33 -17.30 36.28 12.55
N ALA A 34 -17.82 37.02 13.53
CA ALA A 34 -19.26 37.27 13.56
C ALA A 34 -19.59 38.06 12.27
N PRO A 35 -20.56 37.63 11.45
CA PRO A 35 -21.11 38.53 10.46
C PRO A 35 -21.75 39.68 11.25
N GLU A 36 -21.15 40.85 11.18
CA GLU A 36 -21.73 42.10 11.66
C GLU A 36 -22.95 42.38 10.78
N GLY A 37 -24.07 41.77 11.17
CA GLY A 37 -25.37 42.07 10.58
C GLY A 37 -25.73 43.51 10.96
N PRO A 38 -26.19 44.34 10.01
CA PRO A 38 -26.67 45.67 10.34
C PRO A 38 -27.84 45.58 11.33
N PRO A 39 -28.02 46.57 12.23
CA PRO A 39 -29.06 46.53 13.25
C PRO A 39 -30.45 46.43 12.61
N ALA A 40 -31.24 45.48 13.12
CA ALA A 40 -32.63 45.30 12.77
C ALA A 40 -33.42 46.57 13.13
N THR A 41 -33.65 47.42 12.13
CA THR A 41 -34.56 48.55 12.23
C THR A 41 -35.93 48.07 11.75
N LEU A 42 -36.88 47.92 12.68
CA LEU A 42 -38.29 47.73 12.37
C LEU A 42 -38.82 49.02 11.74
N ALA A 43 -38.78 49.11 10.41
CA ALA A 43 -39.46 50.13 9.64
C ALA A 43 -40.56 49.46 8.80
N LEU A 44 -41.82 49.67 9.21
CA LEU A 44 -42.97 49.48 8.32
C LEU A 44 -42.87 50.54 7.22
N ALA A 45 -42.56 50.12 5.99
CA ALA A 45 -42.67 50.94 4.79
C ALA A 45 -43.57 50.23 3.76
N PRO A 46 -44.41 50.98 3.03
CA PRO A 46 -45.33 50.44 2.03
C PRO A 46 -44.58 49.82 0.85
N GLY A 47 -45.09 48.69 0.37
CA GLY A 47 -44.40 47.80 -0.56
C GLY A 47 -44.08 48.42 -1.92
N PRO A 48 -42.95 48.03 -2.54
CA PRO A 48 -42.68 48.34 -3.94
C PRO A 48 -43.52 47.45 -4.88
N PRO A 49 -43.83 47.93 -6.10
CA PRO A 49 -44.59 47.16 -7.08
C PRO A 49 -43.79 45.93 -7.52
N LEU A 50 -44.52 44.84 -7.74
CA LEU A 50 -44.06 43.59 -8.36
C LEU A 50 -43.28 43.90 -9.65
N ALA A 51 -41.95 43.91 -9.56
CA ALA A 51 -41.08 43.79 -10.72
C ALA A 51 -41.01 42.29 -11.07
N THR A 52 -41.76 41.90 -12.10
CA THR A 52 -41.60 40.66 -12.84
C THR A 52 -40.20 40.59 -13.43
N SER A 53 -39.24 40.12 -12.64
CA SER A 53 -37.91 39.75 -13.12
C SER A 53 -38.02 38.43 -13.87
N THR A 54 -38.31 38.52 -15.17
CA THR A 54 -38.15 37.43 -16.13
C THR A 54 -36.66 37.21 -16.35
N ALA A 55 -35.96 36.71 -15.32
CA ALA A 55 -34.59 36.25 -15.47
C ALA A 55 -34.61 34.97 -16.32
N HIS A 56 -34.30 35.16 -17.60
CA HIS A 56 -34.00 34.11 -18.55
C HIS A 56 -32.77 33.35 -18.04
N GLN A 57 -32.99 32.32 -17.22
CA GLN A 57 -31.93 31.37 -16.90
C GLN A 57 -31.55 30.66 -18.21
N PRO A 58 -30.31 30.79 -18.70
CA PRO A 58 -29.86 29.95 -19.80
C PRO A 58 -30.05 28.53 -19.32
N ARG A 59 -30.85 27.79 -20.10
CA ARG A 59 -31.16 26.38 -19.89
C ARG A 59 -29.85 25.61 -19.92
N ALA A 60 -29.18 25.53 -18.78
CA ALA A 60 -28.06 24.64 -18.57
C ALA A 60 -28.63 23.24 -18.79
N THR A 61 -28.36 22.69 -19.96
CA THR A 61 -28.63 21.29 -20.28
C THR A 61 -27.88 20.48 -19.26
N ARG A 62 -28.61 20.07 -18.23
CA ARG A 62 -28.16 19.21 -17.15
C ARG A 62 -27.63 17.95 -17.82
N SER A 63 -26.31 17.79 -17.84
CA SER A 63 -25.64 16.59 -18.33
C SER A 63 -26.13 15.30 -17.63
N SER A 64 -26.88 15.43 -16.54
CA SER A 64 -27.56 14.35 -15.83
C SER A 64 -28.83 13.82 -16.51
N ASP A 65 -29.39 14.48 -17.52
CA ASP A 65 -30.58 14.00 -18.24
C ASP A 65 -30.25 12.98 -19.35
N VAL A 66 -29.02 13.01 -19.87
CA VAL A 66 -28.55 12.06 -20.90
C VAL A 66 -28.53 10.62 -20.38
N TRP A 67 -28.25 10.41 -19.09
CA TRP A 67 -28.18 9.07 -18.49
C TRP A 67 -29.56 8.44 -18.21
N ARG A 68 -30.65 9.23 -18.22
CA ARG A 68 -32.02 8.72 -17.96
C ARG A 68 -32.71 8.16 -19.21
N ALA A 69 -32.14 8.35 -20.40
CA ALA A 69 -32.69 7.84 -21.66
C ALA A 69 -32.15 6.45 -22.06
N LEU A 70 -31.27 5.84 -21.27
CA LEU A 70 -30.70 4.51 -21.57
C LEU A 70 -31.65 3.39 -21.12
N SER A 71 -31.89 2.43 -22.01
CA SER A 71 -32.73 1.27 -21.69
C SER A 71 -32.09 0.41 -20.57
N PRO A 72 -32.88 -0.31 -19.74
CA PRO A 72 -32.34 -1.19 -18.70
C PRO A 72 -31.36 -2.26 -19.23
N LEU A 73 -31.51 -2.67 -20.49
CA LEU A 73 -30.64 -3.64 -21.16
C LEU A 73 -29.29 -3.02 -21.54
N ASP A 74 -29.27 -1.76 -21.98
CA ASP A 74 -28.04 -1.02 -22.25
C ASP A 74 -27.23 -0.81 -20.96
N ARG A 75 -27.91 -0.54 -19.84
CA ARG A 75 -27.27 -0.40 -18.53
C ARG A 75 -26.59 -1.71 -18.06
N ARG A 76 -27.20 -2.88 -18.31
CA ARG A 76 -26.60 -4.19 -18.02
C ARG A 76 -25.37 -4.46 -18.92
N ARG A 77 -25.44 -4.13 -20.21
CA ARG A 77 -24.31 -4.27 -21.13
C ARG A 77 -23.15 -3.36 -20.76
N LEU A 78 -23.43 -2.12 -20.36
CA LEU A 78 -22.41 -1.17 -19.90
C LEU A 78 -21.72 -1.67 -18.63
N ASN A 79 -22.49 -2.09 -17.62
CA ASN A 79 -21.93 -2.61 -16.37
C ASN A 79 -21.09 -3.87 -16.61
N ARG A 80 -21.53 -4.78 -17.50
CA ARG A 80 -20.76 -5.97 -17.85
C ARG A 80 -19.45 -5.61 -18.56
N ARG A 81 -19.46 -4.62 -19.46
CA ARG A 81 -18.23 -4.12 -20.11
C ARG A 81 -17.28 -3.49 -19.08
N VAL A 82 -17.80 -2.65 -18.18
CA VAL A 82 -17.01 -2.04 -17.10
C VAL A 82 -16.39 -3.10 -16.19
N GLN A 83 -17.15 -4.14 -15.82
CA GLN A 83 -16.63 -5.26 -15.04
C GLN A 83 -15.56 -6.05 -15.77
N ILE A 84 -15.77 -6.36 -17.06
CA ILE A 84 -14.78 -7.08 -17.87
C ILE A 84 -13.49 -6.26 -17.99
N VAL A 85 -13.60 -4.97 -18.32
CA VAL A 85 -12.44 -4.07 -18.45
C VAL A 85 -11.72 -3.91 -17.11
N GLY A 86 -12.47 -3.75 -16.01
CA GLY A 86 -11.89 -3.67 -14.67
C GLY A 86 -11.11 -4.94 -14.30
N LEU A 87 -11.69 -6.11 -14.54
CA LEU A 87 -11.04 -7.39 -14.27
C LEU A 87 -9.80 -7.60 -15.14
N THR A 88 -9.85 -7.27 -16.43
CA THR A 88 -8.66 -7.41 -17.30
C THR A 88 -7.52 -6.50 -16.88
N VAL A 89 -7.79 -5.25 -16.48
CA VAL A 89 -6.74 -4.36 -15.97
C VAL A 89 -6.13 -4.91 -14.68
N ILE A 90 -6.95 -5.34 -13.72
CA ILE A 90 -6.45 -5.92 -12.45
C ILE A 90 -5.61 -7.18 -12.71
N ALA A 91 -6.12 -8.10 -13.53
CA ALA A 91 -5.39 -9.32 -13.88
C ALA A 91 -4.05 -9.02 -14.56
N THR A 92 -4.04 -8.04 -15.47
CA THR A 92 -2.81 -7.61 -16.16
C THR A 92 -1.80 -7.03 -15.18
N LEU A 93 -2.24 -6.17 -14.25
CA LEU A 93 -1.37 -5.60 -13.21
C LEU A 93 -0.80 -6.67 -12.28
N LEU A 94 -1.62 -7.66 -11.87
CA LEU A 94 -1.16 -8.76 -11.03
C LEU A 94 -0.16 -9.67 -11.76
N LEU A 95 -0.41 -9.98 -13.03
CA LEU A 95 0.50 -10.80 -13.84
C LEU A 95 1.83 -10.08 -14.08
N LEU A 96 1.81 -8.81 -14.50
CA LEU A 96 3.03 -8.05 -14.76
C LEU A 96 3.80 -7.74 -13.48
N GLY A 97 3.11 -7.28 -12.43
CA GLY A 97 3.72 -7.00 -11.13
C GLY A 97 4.26 -8.25 -10.44
N GLY A 98 3.50 -9.35 -10.47
CA GLY A 98 3.93 -10.63 -9.92
C GLY A 98 5.14 -11.20 -10.66
N ALA A 99 5.15 -11.16 -11.99
CA ALA A 99 6.29 -11.61 -12.79
C ALA A 99 7.53 -10.77 -12.50
N ALA A 100 7.42 -9.43 -12.51
CA ALA A 100 8.55 -8.55 -12.22
C ALA A 100 9.16 -8.82 -10.84
N LEU A 101 8.32 -8.98 -9.80
CA LEU A 101 8.78 -9.30 -8.45
C LEU A 101 9.47 -10.67 -8.37
N TRP A 102 8.94 -11.66 -9.09
CA TRP A 102 9.51 -13.01 -9.13
C TRP A 102 10.87 -13.03 -9.85
N LEU A 103 11.00 -12.33 -10.97
CA LEU A 103 12.24 -12.22 -11.76
C LEU A 103 13.34 -11.42 -11.05
N THR A 104 12.98 -10.47 -10.20
CA THR A 104 13.94 -9.60 -9.47
C THR A 104 14.33 -10.13 -8.10
N ARG A 105 13.80 -11.28 -7.67
CA ARG A 105 14.09 -11.82 -6.34
C ARG A 105 15.56 -12.23 -6.24
N PRO A 106 16.34 -11.69 -5.29
CA PRO A 106 17.74 -12.05 -5.13
C PRO A 106 17.86 -13.53 -4.78
N ARG A 107 18.64 -14.28 -5.59
CA ARG A 107 18.92 -15.69 -5.34
C ARG A 107 19.98 -15.81 -4.25
N LEU A 108 19.55 -15.72 -3.00
CA LEU A 108 20.40 -15.94 -1.82
C LEU A 108 20.31 -17.41 -1.40
N VAL A 109 21.41 -17.95 -0.88
CA VAL A 109 21.43 -19.23 -0.18
C VAL A 109 21.01 -19.00 1.26
N ASP A 110 20.12 -19.84 1.78
CA ASP A 110 19.83 -19.88 3.20
C ASP A 110 20.99 -20.56 3.93
N THR A 111 21.99 -19.77 4.32
CA THR A 111 23.18 -20.27 5.02
C THR A 111 22.84 -20.81 6.41
N GLY A 112 21.71 -20.41 7.01
CA GLY A 112 21.22 -20.95 8.27
C GLY A 112 20.72 -22.38 8.13
N ALA A 113 19.93 -22.65 7.09
CA ALA A 113 19.48 -24.01 6.76
C ALA A 113 20.66 -24.94 6.45
N VAL A 114 21.62 -24.47 5.62
CA VAL A 114 22.84 -25.22 5.30
C VAL A 114 23.68 -25.49 6.55
N ALA A 115 23.86 -24.47 7.41
CA ALA A 115 24.60 -24.63 8.67
C ALA A 115 23.94 -25.66 9.60
N GLY A 116 22.61 -25.65 9.71
CA GLY A 116 21.87 -26.60 10.54
C GLY A 116 22.04 -28.05 10.06
N GLU A 117 21.91 -28.28 8.75
CA GLU A 117 22.07 -29.61 8.16
C GLU A 117 23.49 -30.16 8.34
N ILE A 118 24.51 -29.34 8.04
CA ILE A 118 25.91 -29.75 8.21
C ILE A 118 26.25 -29.94 9.68
N ALA A 119 25.72 -29.11 10.58
CA ALA A 119 25.96 -29.22 12.03
C ALA A 119 25.43 -30.55 12.56
N GLN A 120 24.23 -30.95 12.13
CA GLN A 120 23.64 -32.22 12.51
C GLN A 120 24.49 -33.39 12.00
N ARG A 121 24.89 -33.38 10.72
CA ARG A 121 25.77 -34.43 10.15
C ARG A 121 27.14 -34.50 10.82
N LEU A 122 27.71 -33.36 11.20
CA LEU A 122 28.97 -33.31 11.96
C LEU A 122 28.78 -33.85 13.37
N ALA A 123 27.66 -33.51 14.02
CA ALA A 123 27.36 -34.01 15.35
C ALA A 123 27.19 -35.53 15.36
N ASP A 124 26.51 -36.09 14.37
CA ASP A 124 26.35 -37.54 14.21
C ASP A 124 27.71 -38.24 13.99
N ARG A 125 28.61 -37.64 13.20
CA ARG A 125 29.95 -38.19 12.93
C ARG A 125 30.90 -38.09 14.12
N LEU A 126 30.80 -37.01 14.90
CA LEU A 126 31.72 -36.71 16.00
C LEU A 126 31.20 -37.20 17.36
N GLY A 127 29.92 -37.60 17.43
CA GLY A 127 29.25 -38.03 18.66
C GLY A 127 29.04 -36.90 19.67
N GLN A 128 29.09 -35.63 19.24
CA GLN A 128 28.97 -34.45 20.11
C GLN A 128 28.30 -33.29 19.38
N PRO A 129 27.59 -32.39 20.09
CA PRO A 129 26.94 -31.24 19.47
C PRO A 129 27.97 -30.26 18.88
N VAL A 130 27.72 -29.83 17.65
CA VAL A 130 28.54 -28.85 16.93
C VAL A 130 27.68 -27.65 16.55
N ARG A 131 28.21 -26.44 16.73
CA ARG A 131 27.60 -25.21 16.21
C ARG A 131 28.36 -24.74 14.98
N LEU A 132 27.64 -24.37 13.93
CA LEU A 132 28.22 -23.77 12.74
C LEU A 132 27.88 -22.29 12.64
N SER A 133 28.88 -21.47 12.32
CA SER A 133 28.72 -20.06 11.98
C SER A 133 29.14 -19.85 10.54
N CYS A 134 28.19 -19.48 9.69
CA CYS A 134 28.41 -19.20 8.28
C CYS A 134 28.24 -17.69 8.03
N PRO A 135 28.97 -17.11 7.06
CA PRO A 135 28.73 -15.74 6.63
C PRO A 135 27.28 -15.56 6.13
N PRO A 136 26.67 -14.39 6.40
CA PRO A 136 25.37 -14.05 5.84
C PRO A 136 25.50 -13.76 4.32
N ASP A 137 24.37 -13.79 3.63
CA ASP A 137 24.19 -13.25 2.28
C ASP A 137 25.08 -13.84 1.17
N ILE A 138 25.18 -15.17 1.12
CA ILE A 138 25.86 -15.85 0.02
C ILE A 138 24.96 -15.93 -1.21
N THR A 139 25.46 -15.43 -2.34
CA THR A 139 24.75 -15.53 -3.62
C THR A 139 24.71 -16.98 -4.09
N ARG A 140 23.51 -17.48 -4.37
CA ARG A 140 23.26 -18.80 -4.94
C ARG A 140 23.66 -18.81 -6.42
N ARG A 141 24.94 -19.03 -6.65
CA ARG A 141 25.54 -19.15 -7.97
C ARG A 141 26.45 -20.37 -7.96
N ARG A 142 26.32 -21.20 -8.99
CA ARG A 142 27.23 -22.33 -9.22
C ARG A 142 28.69 -21.85 -9.22
N GLY A 143 29.55 -22.59 -8.52
CA GLY A 143 30.97 -22.28 -8.36
C GLY A 143 31.28 -21.32 -7.22
N THR A 144 30.27 -20.71 -6.57
CA THR A 144 30.51 -19.91 -5.36
C THR A 144 30.96 -20.83 -4.23
N THR A 145 32.06 -20.45 -3.58
CA THR A 145 32.59 -21.15 -2.40
C THR A 145 32.59 -20.22 -1.21
N PHE A 146 32.29 -20.76 -0.04
CA PHE A 146 32.36 -20.04 1.22
C PHE A 146 32.75 -20.97 2.36
N THR A 147 33.19 -20.39 3.47
CA THR A 147 33.66 -21.13 4.64
C THR A 147 32.77 -20.87 5.84
N CYS A 148 32.50 -21.92 6.61
CA CYS A 148 31.83 -21.83 7.89
C CYS A 148 32.76 -22.29 9.01
N THR A 149 32.60 -21.71 10.19
CA THR A 149 33.37 -22.09 11.39
C THR A 149 32.54 -23.04 12.23
N ALA A 150 32.97 -24.29 12.35
CA ALA A 150 32.42 -25.27 13.26
C ALA A 150 33.05 -25.08 14.65
N THR A 151 32.24 -25.02 15.69
CA THR A 151 32.66 -24.94 17.10
C THR A 151 32.06 -26.11 17.85
N ASP A 152 32.89 -26.92 18.51
CA ASP A 152 32.44 -28.03 19.34
C ASP A 152 32.11 -27.58 20.78
N SER A 153 31.64 -28.54 21.59
CA SER A 153 31.29 -28.31 23.00
C SER A 153 32.48 -27.94 23.89
N THR A 154 33.71 -28.27 23.47
CA THR A 154 34.95 -27.98 24.19
C THR A 154 35.55 -26.62 23.78
N GLY A 155 34.95 -25.93 22.81
CA GLY A 155 35.42 -24.67 22.26
C GLY A 155 36.42 -24.82 21.12
N GLY A 156 36.71 -26.05 20.69
CA GLY A 156 37.53 -26.33 19.52
C GLY A 156 36.88 -25.80 18.24
N ARG A 157 37.68 -25.18 17.37
CA ARG A 157 37.21 -24.58 16.12
C ARG A 157 37.81 -25.30 14.92
N ARG A 158 36.98 -25.60 13.92
CA ARG A 158 37.39 -26.19 12.64
C ARG A 158 36.71 -25.47 11.49
N THR A 159 37.32 -25.52 10.31
CA THR A 159 36.81 -24.81 9.13
C THR A 159 36.11 -25.77 8.20
N VAL A 160 34.86 -25.48 7.87
CA VAL A 160 34.09 -26.23 6.88
C VAL A 160 34.08 -25.44 5.58
N TRP A 161 34.61 -26.04 4.52
CA TRP A 161 34.57 -25.49 3.18
C TRP A 161 33.30 -25.95 2.48
N ILE A 162 32.54 -25.02 1.88
CA ILE A 162 31.30 -25.31 1.16
C ILE A 162 31.41 -24.77 -0.26
N ALA A 163 31.03 -25.59 -1.24
CA ALA A 163 31.01 -25.24 -2.66
C ALA A 163 29.61 -25.46 -3.23
N ILE A 164 29.03 -24.42 -3.84
CA ILE A 164 27.75 -24.50 -4.53
C ILE A 164 27.97 -25.15 -5.90
N THR A 165 27.38 -26.32 -6.12
CA THR A 165 27.55 -27.11 -7.34
C THR A 165 26.41 -26.92 -8.33
N GLY A 166 25.26 -26.37 -7.90
CA GLY A 166 24.07 -26.17 -8.73
C GLY A 166 23.40 -24.80 -8.57
N ASP A 167 22.66 -24.39 -9.60
CA ASP A 167 21.91 -23.12 -9.62
C ASP A 167 20.59 -23.18 -8.83
N ASP A 168 20.16 -24.41 -8.49
CA ASP A 168 19.09 -24.73 -7.56
C ASP A 168 19.53 -24.58 -6.09
N GLY A 169 20.83 -24.54 -5.82
CA GLY A 169 21.42 -24.49 -4.49
C GLY A 169 22.03 -25.81 -4.04
N ALA A 170 22.20 -26.81 -4.92
CA ALA A 170 22.99 -27.99 -4.62
C ALA A 170 24.41 -27.60 -4.16
N TYR A 171 24.94 -28.31 -3.16
CA TYR A 171 26.22 -27.98 -2.55
C TYR A 171 26.98 -29.23 -2.08
N GLU A 172 28.29 -29.09 -2.01
CA GLU A 172 29.21 -30.06 -1.41
C GLU A 172 30.01 -29.40 -0.29
N TRP A 173 30.42 -30.17 0.71
CA TRP A 173 31.19 -29.65 1.83
C TRP A 173 32.32 -30.59 2.28
N GLN A 174 33.37 -30.00 2.82
CA GLN A 174 34.54 -30.70 3.34
C GLN A 174 34.99 -30.06 4.67
N LEU A 175 35.33 -30.89 5.64
CA LEU A 175 35.93 -30.45 6.91
C LEU A 175 37.45 -30.37 6.73
N ARG A 176 38.05 -29.22 7.07
CA ARG A 176 39.50 -29.02 7.12
C ARG A 176 39.97 -28.72 8.54
#